data_AF-A0A9W5QKW9-F1
#
_entry.id   AF-A0A9W5QKW9-F1
#
_cell.length_a   1.000
_cell.length_b   1.000
_cell.length_c   1.000
_cell.angle_alpha   90.00
_cell.angle_beta   90.00
_cell.angle_gamma   90.00
#
_symmetry.space_group_name_H-M   'P 1'
#
loop_
_entity.id
_entity.type
_entity.pdbx_description
1 polymer ?
#
loop_
_entity_poly.entity_id
_entity_poly.type
_entity_poly.pdbx_seq_one_letter_code
_entity_poly.pdbx_strand_id
1 'polypeptide(L)'
;MSGFDFGKKKGTLYIQLAMEELMNQLSPVQTMEISEAHIGQYQKLPARVIIHRLTKEQTEKRLKEQAKKEKKKGIAYKERSKRLSGINVYITSLSTENVPTEHIHDLYSLRWQIGVSR
;
A
#
# COMPACT_ATOMS: atom_id res chain seq x y z
N MET A 1 -1.87 7.87 -8.47
CA MET A 1 -1.26 8.14 -7.14
C MET A 1 0.23 8.34 -7.37
N SER A 2 0.63 9.57 -7.66
CA SER A 2 2.04 9.99 -7.80
C SER A 2 2.44 10.60 -6.47
N GLY A 3 3.46 10.06 -5.79
CA GLY A 3 4.11 10.77 -4.69
C GLY A 3 4.21 10.07 -3.34
N PHE A 4 4.20 8.73 -3.27
CA PHE A 4 4.82 8.07 -2.12
C PHE A 4 6.13 7.42 -2.57
N ASP A 5 7.23 8.15 -2.35
CA ASP A 5 8.57 7.62 -2.54
C ASP A 5 8.96 6.83 -1.30
N PHE A 6 8.80 5.50 -1.41
CA PHE A 6 9.28 4.56 -0.41
C PHE A 6 10.71 4.17 -0.78
N GLY A 7 11.63 4.25 0.17
CA GLY A 7 13.01 3.81 0.00
C GLY A 7 13.36 2.70 0.97
N LYS A 8 14.10 1.68 0.55
CA LYS A 8 14.77 0.73 1.46
C LYS A 8 16.23 1.12 1.58
N LYS A 9 16.76 1.18 2.82
CA LYS A 9 18.19 1.43 3.04
C LYS A 9 18.97 0.16 2.69
N LYS A 10 20.00 0.28 1.86
CA LYS A 10 20.95 -0.80 1.52
C LYS A 10 22.36 -0.25 1.69
N GLY A 11 22.95 -0.48 2.88
CA GLY A 11 24.22 0.13 3.26
C GLY A 11 24.08 1.66 3.46
N THR A 12 24.81 2.44 2.66
CA THR A 12 24.75 3.92 2.64
C THR A 12 23.73 4.46 1.65
N LEU A 13 23.16 3.62 0.79
CA LEU A 13 22.26 4.01 -0.29
C LEU A 13 20.78 3.77 0.07
N TYR A 14 19.91 4.57 -0.53
CA TYR A 14 18.46 4.40 -0.44
C TYR A 14 17.93 3.99 -1.81
N ILE A 15 17.33 2.80 -1.88
CA ILE A 15 16.77 2.25 -3.11
C ILE A 15 15.27 2.48 -3.09
N GLN A 16 14.75 3.16 -4.12
CA GLN A 16 13.31 3.35 -4.26
C GLN A 16 12.64 1.99 -4.48
N LEU A 17 11.57 1.72 -3.73
CA LEU A 17 10.83 0.48 -3.81
C LEU A 17 9.94 0.50 -5.06
N ALA A 18 10.27 -0.38 -6.02
CA ALA A 18 9.47 -0.60 -7.22
C ALA A 18 8.20 -1.38 -6.86
N MET A 19 7.12 -0.65 -6.56
CA MET A 19 5.85 -1.25 -6.12
C MET A 19 5.24 -2.25 -7.12
N GLU A 20 5.52 -2.09 -8.42
CA GLU A 20 5.07 -3.03 -9.45
C GLU A 20 5.80 -4.38 -9.35
N GLU A 21 7.10 -4.37 -9.10
CA GLU A 21 7.88 -5.60 -8.92
C GLU A 21 7.45 -6.33 -7.66
N LEU A 22 7.26 -5.59 -6.57
CA LEU A 22 6.76 -6.14 -5.29
C LEU A 22 5.37 -6.75 -5.47
N MET A 23 4.50 -6.10 -6.23
CA MET A 23 3.18 -6.64 -6.57
C MET A 23 3.27 -7.94 -7.37
N ASN A 24 4.20 -8.06 -8.33
CA ASN A 24 4.38 -9.26 -9.14
C ASN A 24 4.99 -10.43 -8.36
N GLN A 25 5.77 -10.13 -7.32
CA GLN A 25 6.33 -11.14 -6.42
C GLN A 25 5.30 -11.70 -5.43
N LEU A 26 4.18 -11.02 -5.24
CA LEU A 26 3.16 -11.39 -4.26
C LEU A 26 2.00 -12.17 -4.91
N SER A 27 1.69 -13.32 -4.31
CA SER A 27 0.46 -14.06 -4.59
C SER A 27 -0.78 -13.32 -4.07
N PRO A 28 -1.97 -13.56 -4.64
CA PRO A 28 -3.21 -13.01 -4.08
C PRO A 28 -3.36 -13.33 -2.59
N VAL A 29 -3.77 -12.35 -1.79
CA VAL A 29 -3.91 -12.44 -0.31
C VAL A 29 -2.58 -12.50 0.45
N GLN A 30 -1.44 -12.56 -0.25
CA GLN A 30 -0.14 -12.55 0.41
C GLN A 30 0.22 -11.16 0.94
N THR A 31 0.85 -11.15 2.11
CA THR A 31 1.38 -9.95 2.74
C THR A 31 2.89 -10.01 2.78
N MET A 32 3.55 -8.90 2.46
CA MET A 32 4.98 -8.70 2.57
C MET A 32 5.27 -7.57 3.54
N GLU A 33 6.28 -7.76 4.38
CA GLU A 33 6.77 -6.73 5.28
C GLU A 33 8.12 -6.18 4.83
N ILE A 34 8.26 -4.86 4.95
CA ILE A 34 9.52 -4.13 4.82
C ILE A 34 9.71 -3.31 6.10
N SER A 35 10.48 -3.86 7.05
CA SER A 35 10.70 -3.29 8.38
C SER A 35 11.65 -2.06 8.37
N GLU A 36 12.53 -1.97 7.36
CA GLU A 36 13.51 -0.89 7.20
C GLU A 36 13.17 0.07 6.05
N ALA A 37 11.88 0.33 5.84
CA ALA A 37 11.46 1.31 4.85
C ALA A 37 11.67 2.72 5.41
N HIS A 38 11.99 3.64 4.52
CA HIS A 38 12.09 5.05 4.80
C HIS A 38 11.09 5.79 3.92
N ILE A 39 10.35 6.70 4.53
CA ILE A 39 9.28 7.44 3.86
C ILE A 39 9.64 8.91 3.84
N GLY A 40 9.51 9.53 2.66
CA GLY A 40 9.71 10.95 2.46
C GLY A 40 10.87 11.25 1.51
N GLN A 41 10.69 12.30 0.70
CA GLN A 41 11.70 12.77 -0.25
C GLN A 41 12.85 13.51 0.46
N TYR A 42 12.54 14.30 1.49
CA TYR A 42 13.48 15.18 2.18
C TYR A 42 13.91 14.63 3.55
N GLN A 43 12.94 14.31 4.42
CA GLN A 43 13.18 13.61 5.68
C GLN A 43 12.80 12.14 5.52
N LYS A 44 13.81 11.27 5.55
CA LYS A 44 13.64 9.83 5.41
C LYS A 44 13.34 9.23 6.78
N LEU A 45 12.06 9.22 7.14
CA LEU A 45 11.62 8.68 8.43
C LEU A 45 11.60 7.15 8.37
N PRO A 46 12.26 6.45 9.30
CA PRO A 46 12.16 5.01 9.38
C PRO A 46 10.72 4.62 9.71
N ALA A 47 10.17 3.70 8.93
CA ALA A 47 8.83 3.21 9.08
C ALA A 47 8.76 1.75 8.64
N ARG A 48 7.81 1.03 9.21
CA ARG A 48 7.46 -0.31 8.78
C ARG A 48 6.38 -0.22 7.72
N VAL A 49 6.70 -0.70 6.53
CA VAL A 49 5.77 -0.71 5.39
C VAL A 49 5.33 -2.13 5.14
N ILE A 50 4.02 -2.33 5.06
CA ILE A 50 3.41 -3.64 4.85
C ILE A 50 2.57 -3.56 3.59
N ILE A 51 2.84 -4.45 2.65
CA ILE A 51 2.17 -4.52 1.36
C ILE A 51 1.32 -5.77 1.35
N HIS A 52 0.03 -5.60 1.15
CA HIS A 52 -0.94 -6.67 1.08
C HIS A 52 -1.53 -6.77 -0.33
N ARG A 53 -1.46 -7.95 -0.95
CA ARG A 53 -2.02 -8.19 -2.28
C ARG A 53 -3.50 -8.53 -2.17
N LEU A 54 -4.35 -7.75 -2.83
CA LEU A 54 -5.80 -7.97 -2.79
C LEU A 54 -6.22 -9.20 -3.59
N THR A 55 -7.42 -9.70 -3.29
CA THR A 55 -8.06 -10.72 -4.13
C THR A 55 -8.44 -10.13 -5.50
N LYS A 56 -8.61 -11.01 -6.48
CA LYS A 56 -9.08 -10.62 -7.83
C LYS A 56 -10.44 -9.93 -7.75
N GLU A 57 -11.37 -10.46 -6.96
CA GLU A 57 -12.71 -9.89 -6.76
C GLU A 57 -12.67 -8.48 -6.17
N GLN A 58 -11.85 -8.26 -5.13
CA GLN A 58 -11.68 -6.94 -4.53
C GLN A 58 -11.06 -5.95 -5.52
N THR A 59 -10.06 -6.41 -6.29
CA THR A 59 -9.41 -5.61 -7.31
C THR A 59 -10.39 -5.21 -8.41
N GLU A 60 -11.21 -6.14 -8.90
CA GLU A 60 -12.23 -5.86 -9.92
C GLU A 60 -13.29 -4.88 -9.42
N LYS A 61 -13.76 -5.04 -8.17
CA LYS A 61 -14.70 -4.09 -7.56
C LYS A 61 -14.11 -2.68 -7.53
N ARG A 62 -12.84 -2.54 -7.14
CA ARG A 62 -12.12 -1.24 -7.16
C ARG A 62 -11.96 -0.69 -8.57
N LEU A 63 -11.63 -1.52 -9.56
CA LEU A 63 -11.52 -1.08 -10.95
C LEU A 63 -12.87 -0.56 -11.49
N LYS A 64 -13.98 -1.24 -11.17
CA LYS A 64 -15.33 -0.77 -11.51
C LYS A 64 -15.66 0.56 -10.83
N GLU A 65 -15.34 0.72 -9.56
CA GLU A 65 -15.53 1.99 -8.84
C GLU A 65 -14.65 3.12 -9.38
N GLN A 66 -13.40 2.83 -9.73
CA GLN A 66 -12.50 3.77 -10.38
C GLN A 66 -13.06 4.20 -11.73
N ALA A 67 -13.51 3.27 -12.58
CA ALA A 67 -14.11 3.59 -13.87
C ALA A 67 -15.35 4.49 -13.72
N LYS A 68 -16.20 4.26 -12.69
CA LYS A 68 -17.31 5.17 -12.35
C LYS A 68 -16.81 6.56 -11.96
N LYS A 69 -15.75 6.65 -11.15
CA LYS A 69 -15.14 7.93 -10.74
C LYS A 69 -14.45 8.66 -11.91
N GLU A 70 -13.80 7.94 -12.82
CA GLU A 70 -13.18 8.49 -14.04
C GLU A 70 -14.25 9.15 -14.91
N LYS A 71 -15.35 8.43 -15.18
CA LYS A 71 -16.50 8.98 -15.93
C LYS A 71 -17.11 10.19 -15.24
N LYS A 72 -17.24 10.18 -13.91
CA LYS A 72 -17.83 11.29 -13.13
C LYS A 72 -16.92 12.51 -13.06
N LYS A 73 -15.59 12.33 -12.99
CA LYS A 73 -14.62 13.43 -12.85
C LYS A 73 -14.00 13.87 -14.17
N GLY A 74 -14.21 13.13 -15.27
CA GLY A 74 -13.60 13.41 -16.57
C GLY A 74 -12.08 13.19 -16.60
N ILE A 75 -11.50 12.48 -15.62
CA ILE A 75 -10.07 12.24 -15.51
C ILE A 75 -9.80 10.76 -15.77
N ALA A 76 -8.90 10.47 -16.72
CA ALA A 76 -8.40 9.12 -16.93
C ALA A 76 -7.18 8.85 -16.03
N TYR A 77 -7.23 7.79 -15.22
CA TYR A 77 -6.06 7.33 -14.47
C TYR A 77 -5.10 6.58 -15.39
N LYS A 78 -3.80 6.79 -15.16
CA LYS A 78 -2.72 6.05 -15.84
C LYS A 78 -2.84 4.55 -15.58
N GLU A 79 -2.54 3.72 -16.58
CA GLU A 79 -2.56 2.25 -16.47
C GLU A 79 -1.76 1.73 -15.27
N ARG A 80 -0.57 2.32 -15.04
CA ARG A 80 0.27 2.05 -13.87
C ARG A 80 -0.48 2.18 -12.54
N SER A 81 -1.28 3.23 -12.39
CA SER A 81 -2.09 3.43 -11.17
C SER A 81 -3.24 2.42 -11.07
N LYS A 82 -3.80 1.98 -12.20
CA LYS A 82 -4.81 0.91 -12.22
C LYS A 82 -4.22 -0.43 -11.81
N ARG A 83 -3.01 -0.77 -12.29
CA ARG A 83 -2.29 -1.99 -11.87
C ARG A 83 -2.00 -2.00 -10.37
N LEU A 84 -1.49 -0.90 -9.83
CA LEU A 84 -1.21 -0.74 -8.40
C LEU A 84 -2.47 -0.68 -7.51
N SER A 85 -3.67 -0.58 -8.09
CA SER A 85 -4.92 -0.58 -7.30
C SER A 85 -5.22 -1.93 -6.63
N GLY A 86 -4.57 -2.99 -7.11
CA GLY A 86 -4.68 -4.35 -6.57
C GLY A 86 -3.79 -4.62 -5.35
N ILE A 87 -3.14 -3.60 -4.78
CA ILE A 87 -2.39 -3.74 -3.52
C ILE A 87 -2.89 -2.72 -2.49
N ASN A 88 -2.85 -3.12 -1.22
CA ASN A 88 -2.95 -2.21 -0.08
C ASN A 88 -1.56 -2.01 0.50
N VAL A 89 -1.27 -0.78 0.91
CA VAL A 89 -0.02 -0.44 1.59
C VAL A 89 -0.37 0.16 2.95
N TYR A 90 0.12 -0.47 4.00
CA TYR A 90 0.00 -0.02 5.38
C TYR A 90 1.36 0.52 5.83
N ILE A 91 1.33 1.67 6.51
CA ILE A 91 2.52 2.32 7.05
C ILE A 91 2.31 2.44 8.54
N THR A 92 3.24 1.89 9.33
CA THR A 92 3.17 1.92 10.78
C THR A 92 4.53 2.22 11.40
N SER A 93 4.53 2.89 12.54
CA SER A 93 5.70 3.03 13.43
C SER A 93 5.76 1.92 14.49
N LEU A 94 4.77 1.02 14.53
CA LEU A 94 4.69 -0.07 15.49
C LEU A 94 5.70 -1.17 15.18
N SER A 95 6.41 -1.61 16.23
CA SER A 95 7.32 -2.76 16.15
C SER A 95 6.55 -4.05 15.87
N THR A 96 7.23 -5.02 15.25
CA THR A 96 6.70 -6.38 15.01
C THR A 96 6.38 -7.11 16.32
N GLU A 97 7.09 -6.76 17.41
CA GLU A 97 6.84 -7.26 18.76
C GLU A 97 5.48 -6.82 19.30
N ASN A 98 5.08 -5.57 19.05
CA ASN A 98 3.81 -5.03 19.52
C ASN A 98 2.63 -5.47 18.65
N VAL A 99 2.83 -5.50 17.32
CA VAL A 99 1.80 -5.94 16.37
C VAL A 99 2.44 -6.79 15.27
N PRO A 100 2.21 -8.12 15.29
CA PRO A 100 2.59 -9.00 14.19
C PRO A 100 1.98 -8.55 12.86
N THR A 101 2.69 -8.80 11.77
CA THR A 101 2.31 -8.38 10.40
C THR A 101 0.92 -8.86 10.01
N GLU A 102 0.55 -10.04 10.49
CA GLU A 102 -0.74 -10.69 10.23
C GLU A 102 -1.92 -9.89 10.80
N HIS A 103 -1.75 -9.33 12.00
CA HIS A 103 -2.79 -8.56 12.69
C HIS A 103 -2.92 -7.12 12.21
N ILE A 104 -1.97 -6.63 11.40
CA ILE A 104 -2.01 -5.25 10.90
C ILE A 104 -3.17 -5.06 9.93
N HIS A 105 -3.50 -6.08 9.13
CA HIS A 105 -4.66 -6.01 8.26
C HIS A 105 -5.95 -5.82 9.08
N ASP A 106 -6.12 -6.56 10.17
CA ASP A 106 -7.30 -6.48 11.04
C ASP A 106 -7.37 -5.13 11.76
N LEU A 107 -6.24 -4.68 12.32
CA LEU A 107 -6.14 -3.37 12.98
C LEU A 107 -6.56 -2.22 12.06
N TYR A 108 -6.09 -2.21 10.82
CA TYR A 108 -6.45 -1.17 9.85
C TYR A 108 -7.86 -1.36 9.28
N SER A 109 -8.43 -2.55 9.34
CA SER A 109 -9.84 -2.80 9.02
C SER A 109 -10.76 -2.18 10.07
N LEU A 110 -10.40 -2.27 11.36
CA LEU A 110 -11.14 -1.65 12.48
C LEU A 110 -11.11 -0.11 12.42
N ARG A 111 -10.04 0.48 11.88
CA ARG A 111 -9.93 1.94 11.69
C ARG A 111 -11.08 2.52 10.85
N TRP A 112 -11.71 1.73 9.99
CA TRP A 112 -12.87 2.21 9.23
C TRP A 112 -14.13 2.36 10.12
N GLN A 113 -14.30 1.54 11.16
CA GLN A 113 -15.50 1.60 12.01
C GLN A 113 -15.60 2.89 12.82
N ILE A 114 -14.48 3.43 13.29
CA ILE A 114 -14.45 4.68 14.08
C ILE A 114 -14.77 5.95 13.26
N GLY A 115 -14.89 5.84 11.93
CA GLY A 115 -15.24 6.96 11.03
C GLY A 115 -16.60 6.83 10.35
N VAL A 116 -17.33 5.72 10.55
CA VAL A 116 -18.65 5.48 9.93
C VAL A 116 -19.81 5.89 10.85
N SER A 117 -19.53 6.21 12.12
CA SER A 117 -20.49 6.89 13.01
C SER A 117 -20.50 8.40 12.74
N ARG A 118 -21.05 8.82 11.59
CA ARG A 118 -21.65 10.16 11.43
C ARG A 118 -22.54 10.25 10.19
#